data_AF-A0A1F2R358-F1
#
_entry.id   AF-A0A1F2R358-F1
#
_cell.length_a   1.000
_cell.length_b   1.000
_cell.length_c   1.000
_cell.angle_alpha   90.00
_cell.angle_beta   90.00
_cell.angle_gamma   90.00
#
_symmetry.space_group_name_H-M   'P 1'
#
loop_
_entity.id
_entity.type
_entity.pdbx_description
1 polymer ?
#
loop_
_entity_poly.entity_id
_entity_poly.type
_entity_poly.pdbx_seq_one_letter_code
_entity_poly.pdbx_strand_id
1 'polypeptide(L)'
;MRQQPLSRLVATGLTLTVLIGALWGGTPRAQAQQPASAFLTVLDQNGVPVTNLEASQVSMTIDGVACTPVTLQPINWPMKLTVLIDNGASSPDALVPTSLAVAPNTRLESSTVWASSLPDLREGLRRFLFEVPEGVETALVTLAPQPRWVVRPTAERQDFWRGIDLVVPDRGAARFLEGLAEAADRIDRGPPDAFSTIMIVTTNNPDGSGGDWQRMFNRLREQLARRPVTVHALVLSVSEQRSTGTAAGSTVVGGTSPAAINSVSSRVGLALKTSGSLQTQVGLALTQDTGGRYEAIALANKLLTLLPDFARQIARSHALQSNQYRIRCEGSAPAAGQVSVFTTYPGARNILLSRDGHIP
;
A
#
# COMPACT_ATOMS: atom_id res chain seq x y z
N MET A 1 -27.73 -61.98 -6.98
CA MET A 1 -27.95 -60.98 -5.90
C MET A 1 -26.82 -61.17 -4.89
N ARG A 2 -26.03 -60.21 -4.40
CA ARG A 2 -26.11 -58.75 -4.39
C ARG A 2 -24.70 -58.22 -3.98
N GLN A 3 -24.15 -57.34 -4.82
CA GLN A 3 -23.37 -56.12 -4.52
C GLN A 3 -22.16 -56.15 -3.54
N GLN A 4 -20.99 -55.86 -4.12
CA GLN A 4 -20.00 -54.95 -3.53
C GLN A 4 -20.50 -53.49 -3.68
N PRO A 5 -19.94 -52.53 -2.92
CA PRO A 5 -19.34 -51.40 -3.61
C PRO A 5 -17.99 -50.93 -3.05
N LEU A 6 -17.10 -50.64 -3.99
CA LEU A 6 -15.89 -49.83 -3.86
C LEU A 6 -16.28 -48.37 -3.61
N SER A 7 -15.80 -47.77 -2.53
CA SER A 7 -15.88 -46.33 -2.28
C SER A 7 -14.74 -45.61 -3.00
N ARG A 8 -15.09 -44.84 -4.04
CA ARG A 8 -14.20 -43.85 -4.68
C ARG A 8 -14.08 -42.63 -3.76
N LEU A 9 -12.86 -42.34 -3.29
CA LEU A 9 -12.51 -41.05 -2.70
C LEU A 9 -12.52 -39.99 -3.81
N VAL A 10 -13.48 -39.08 -3.74
CA VAL A 10 -13.54 -37.89 -4.58
C VAL A 10 -12.62 -36.85 -3.94
N ALA A 11 -11.46 -36.61 -4.55
CA ALA A 11 -10.61 -35.47 -4.22
C ALA A 11 -11.20 -34.22 -4.87
N THR A 12 -11.95 -33.43 -4.09
CA THR A 12 -12.35 -32.07 -4.46
C THR A 12 -11.14 -31.15 -4.41
N GLY A 13 -10.53 -30.85 -5.57
CA GLY A 13 -9.50 -29.81 -5.69
C GLY A 13 -10.13 -28.41 -5.68
N LEU A 14 -9.48 -27.47 -5.01
CA LEU A 14 -9.84 -26.05 -5.01
C LEU A 14 -9.27 -25.36 -6.26
N THR A 15 -10.02 -24.43 -6.86
CA THR A 15 -9.66 -23.78 -8.13
C THR A 15 -9.71 -22.25 -7.98
N LEU A 16 -8.70 -21.54 -8.48
CA LEU A 16 -8.71 -20.07 -8.59
C LEU A 16 -8.19 -19.64 -9.98
N THR A 17 -8.87 -18.68 -10.61
CA THR A 17 -8.65 -18.28 -12.00
C THR A 17 -8.36 -16.78 -12.11
N VAL A 18 -7.28 -16.37 -12.80
CA VAL A 18 -6.89 -14.94 -12.98
C VAL A 18 -6.76 -14.59 -14.46
N LEU A 19 -7.54 -13.60 -14.94
CA LEU A 19 -7.54 -13.12 -16.35
C LEU A 19 -6.33 -12.22 -16.67
N ILE A 20 -5.61 -12.49 -17.76
CA ILE A 20 -4.56 -11.62 -18.32
C ILE A 20 -4.88 -11.42 -19.81
N GLY A 21 -5.15 -10.18 -20.25
CA GLY A 21 -5.48 -9.86 -21.64
C GLY A 21 -4.38 -9.08 -22.35
N ALA A 22 -4.11 -9.42 -23.62
CA ALA A 22 -3.39 -8.56 -24.56
C ALA A 22 -4.00 -8.70 -25.98
N LEU A 23 -4.44 -7.57 -26.54
CA LEU A 23 -4.78 -7.41 -27.96
C LEU A 23 -3.57 -6.85 -28.72
N TRP A 24 -3.63 -6.87 -30.06
CA TRP A 24 -2.72 -6.32 -31.09
C TRP A 24 -1.82 -7.33 -31.81
N GLY A 25 -2.12 -7.49 -33.11
CA GLY A 25 -1.44 -8.38 -34.06
C GLY A 25 -0.24 -7.71 -34.73
N GLY A 26 0.89 -8.39 -34.68
CA GLY A 26 2.11 -8.18 -35.47
C GLY A 26 2.87 -9.51 -35.50
N THR A 27 3.51 -9.85 -36.62
CA THR A 27 4.19 -11.13 -36.80
C THR A 27 5.32 -11.33 -35.77
N PRO A 28 5.32 -12.41 -34.98
CA PRO A 28 6.30 -12.58 -33.92
C PRO A 28 7.66 -12.96 -34.51
N ARG A 29 8.66 -12.10 -34.31
CA ARG A 29 10.04 -12.59 -34.16
C ARG A 29 10.04 -13.49 -32.92
N ALA A 30 10.62 -14.68 -33.02
CA ALA A 30 10.81 -15.59 -31.89
C ALA A 30 11.76 -14.95 -30.87
N GLN A 31 11.25 -14.01 -30.07
CA GLN A 31 11.75 -13.81 -28.71
C GLN A 31 11.56 -15.15 -28.02
N ALA A 32 12.62 -15.69 -27.41
CA ALA A 32 12.47 -16.78 -26.47
C ALA A 32 11.42 -16.33 -25.43
N GLN A 33 10.19 -16.83 -25.59
CA GLN A 33 9.08 -16.45 -24.74
C GLN A 33 9.46 -16.94 -23.36
N GLN A 34 9.68 -16.01 -22.42
CA GLN A 34 9.96 -16.39 -21.04
C GLN A 34 8.82 -17.30 -20.58
N PRO A 35 9.11 -18.48 -19.99
CA PRO A 35 8.06 -19.40 -19.58
C PRO A 35 7.08 -18.66 -18.68
N ALA A 36 5.78 -18.89 -18.89
CA ALA A 36 4.76 -18.32 -18.03
C ALA A 36 5.09 -18.67 -16.57
N SER A 37 5.30 -17.64 -15.76
CA SER A 37 5.58 -17.77 -14.34
C SER A 37 4.51 -17.08 -13.52
N ALA A 38 4.10 -17.72 -12.44
CA ALA A 38 3.22 -17.14 -11.43
C ALA A 38 3.76 -17.46 -10.04
N PHE A 39 3.16 -16.81 -9.05
CA PHE A 39 3.48 -16.98 -7.64
C PHE A 39 2.26 -17.56 -6.95
N LEU A 40 2.50 -18.58 -6.14
CA LEU A 40 1.49 -19.41 -5.50
C LEU A 40 1.68 -19.37 -3.98
N THR A 41 0.64 -18.99 -3.25
CA THR A 41 0.50 -19.27 -1.82
C THR A 41 -0.66 -20.24 -1.63
N VAL A 42 -0.43 -21.36 -0.97
CA VAL A 42 -1.51 -22.27 -0.54
C VAL A 42 -1.74 -22.06 0.95
N LEU A 43 -2.98 -21.87 1.36
CA LEU A 43 -3.36 -21.71 2.76
C LEU A 43 -4.07 -22.95 3.27
N ASP A 44 -3.72 -23.37 4.49
CA ASP A 44 -4.40 -24.45 5.20
C ASP A 44 -5.76 -23.99 5.78
N GLN A 45 -6.38 -24.86 6.58
CA GLN A 45 -7.65 -24.57 7.24
C GLN A 45 -7.64 -23.45 8.28
N ASN A 46 -6.46 -23.07 8.75
CA ASN A 46 -6.27 -21.98 9.70
C ASN A 46 -5.84 -20.68 9.01
N GLY A 47 -5.71 -20.69 7.67
CA GLY A 47 -5.19 -19.57 6.90
C GLY A 47 -3.66 -19.45 6.95
N VAL A 48 -2.96 -20.48 7.42
CA VAL A 48 -1.50 -20.52 7.51
C VAL A 48 -0.91 -20.98 6.18
N PRO A 49 0.13 -20.30 5.65
CA PRO A 49 0.82 -20.75 4.44
C PRO A 49 1.39 -22.15 4.57
N VAL A 50 1.15 -22.98 3.56
CA VAL A 50 1.72 -24.32 3.42
C VAL A 50 3.16 -24.21 2.92
N THR A 51 4.13 -24.60 3.74
CA THR A 51 5.58 -24.44 3.46
C THR A 51 6.28 -25.71 2.97
N ASN A 52 5.55 -26.81 2.82
CA ASN A 52 6.04 -28.13 2.40
C ASN A 52 5.29 -28.65 1.15
N LEU A 53 4.91 -27.76 0.24
CA LEU A 53 4.20 -28.13 -0.98
C LEU A 53 5.14 -28.85 -1.96
N GLU A 54 4.70 -29.99 -2.49
CA GLU A 54 5.46 -30.74 -3.50
C GLU A 54 4.98 -30.40 -4.92
N ALA A 55 5.87 -30.44 -5.91
CA ALA A 55 5.52 -30.19 -7.31
C ALA A 55 4.45 -31.17 -7.84
N SER A 56 4.44 -32.41 -7.36
CA SER A 56 3.44 -33.45 -7.68
C SER A 56 2.02 -33.09 -7.23
N GLN A 57 1.89 -32.19 -6.26
CA GLN A 57 0.62 -31.76 -5.67
C GLN A 57 0.07 -30.50 -6.34
N VAL A 58 0.75 -29.97 -7.35
CA VAL A 58 0.38 -28.75 -8.06
C VAL A 58 0.16 -29.08 -9.54
N SER A 59 -0.96 -28.62 -10.09
CA SER A 59 -1.16 -28.59 -11.53
C SER A 59 -1.48 -27.17 -11.98
N MET A 60 -0.99 -26.82 -13.16
CA MET A 60 -1.15 -25.50 -13.77
C MET A 60 -1.77 -25.68 -15.15
N THR A 61 -2.71 -24.81 -15.49
CA THR A 61 -3.22 -24.70 -16.86
C THR A 61 -3.03 -23.28 -17.36
N ILE A 62 -2.83 -23.14 -18.67
CA ILE A 62 -2.75 -21.86 -19.37
C ILE A 62 -3.80 -21.89 -20.48
N ASP A 63 -4.78 -20.99 -20.40
CA ASP A 63 -5.95 -20.99 -21.30
C ASP A 63 -6.65 -22.36 -21.37
N GLY A 64 -6.71 -23.05 -20.23
CA GLY A 64 -7.28 -24.40 -20.12
C GLY A 64 -6.38 -25.55 -20.60
N VAL A 65 -5.22 -25.26 -21.22
CA VAL A 65 -4.25 -26.28 -21.63
C VAL A 65 -3.37 -26.67 -20.44
N ALA A 66 -3.28 -27.96 -20.14
CA ALA A 66 -2.44 -28.47 -19.07
C ALA A 66 -0.96 -28.18 -19.33
N CYS A 67 -0.29 -27.60 -18.32
CA CYS A 67 1.15 -27.43 -18.32
C CYS A 67 1.82 -28.65 -17.67
N THR A 68 2.70 -29.32 -18.43
CA THR A 68 3.50 -30.43 -17.92
C THR A 68 4.92 -30.36 -18.52
N PRO A 69 6.00 -30.41 -17.71
CA PRO A 69 6.00 -30.40 -16.23
C PRO A 69 5.81 -29.00 -15.65
N VAL A 70 5.30 -28.95 -14.41
CA VAL A 70 5.28 -27.74 -13.56
C VAL A 70 6.49 -27.79 -12.65
N THR A 71 7.25 -26.69 -12.61
CA THR A 71 8.28 -26.51 -11.58
C THR A 71 7.73 -25.70 -10.44
N LEU A 72 8.18 -26.02 -9.22
CA LEU A 72 7.80 -25.36 -7.99
C LEU A 72 9.08 -24.97 -7.24
N GLN A 73 9.30 -23.66 -7.06
CA GLN A 73 10.48 -23.12 -6.39
C GLN A 73 10.05 -22.27 -5.19
N PRO A 74 10.44 -22.59 -3.95
CA PRO A 74 10.20 -21.72 -2.81
C PRO A 74 10.87 -20.36 -3.01
N ILE A 75 10.21 -19.29 -2.56
CA ILE A 75 10.76 -17.93 -2.58
C ILE A 75 11.07 -17.51 -1.15
N ASN A 76 12.24 -16.91 -0.96
CA ASN A 76 12.72 -16.38 0.31
C ASN A 76 13.07 -14.89 0.22
N TRP A 77 12.36 -14.16 -0.64
CA TRP A 77 12.58 -12.74 -0.86
C TRP A 77 12.32 -11.94 0.42
N PRO A 78 13.27 -11.12 0.88
CA PRO A 78 13.06 -10.30 2.07
C PRO A 78 11.99 -9.24 1.83
N MET A 79 11.25 -8.91 2.88
CA MET A 79 10.44 -7.70 2.91
C MET A 79 11.28 -6.51 3.39
N LYS A 80 11.10 -5.38 2.73
CA LYS A 80 11.72 -4.09 3.08
C LYS A 80 10.63 -3.06 3.33
N LEU A 81 10.72 -2.32 4.42
CA LEU A 81 9.74 -1.32 4.83
C LEU A 81 10.39 0.07 4.90
N THR A 82 9.83 1.04 4.19
CA THR A 82 10.20 2.45 4.33
C THR A 82 9.04 3.23 4.90
N VAL A 83 9.25 3.88 6.04
CA VAL A 83 8.26 4.74 6.70
C VAL A 83 8.60 6.20 6.39
N LEU A 84 7.69 6.89 5.69
CA LEU A 84 7.79 8.32 5.38
C LEU A 84 6.90 9.11 6.35
N ILE A 85 7.50 10.05 7.07
CA ILE A 85 6.83 10.89 8.06
C ILE A 85 6.84 12.34 7.60
N ASP A 86 5.66 12.91 7.41
CA ASP A 86 5.49 14.35 7.35
C ASP A 86 5.74 14.92 8.75
N ASN A 87 6.80 15.72 8.85
CA ASN A 87 7.14 16.49 10.02
C ASN A 87 7.07 18.00 9.74
N GLY A 88 6.49 18.42 8.60
CA GLY A 88 6.45 19.82 8.17
C GLY A 88 5.22 20.57 8.67
N ALA A 89 5.40 21.85 9.04
CA ALA A 89 4.31 22.74 9.40
C ALA A 89 3.61 23.35 8.19
N SER A 90 2.30 23.60 8.28
CA SER A 90 1.59 24.51 7.39
C SER A 90 1.74 25.96 7.84
N SER A 91 2.91 26.56 7.66
CA SER A 91 3.05 27.99 7.89
C SER A 91 2.85 28.76 6.58
N PRO A 92 1.84 29.65 6.47
CA PRO A 92 1.82 30.68 5.43
C PRO A 92 3.03 31.62 5.51
N ASP A 93 3.68 31.71 6.68
CA ASP A 93 4.85 32.57 6.95
C ASP A 93 6.18 31.95 6.50
N ALA A 94 6.20 30.74 5.91
CA ALA A 94 7.43 30.13 5.39
C ALA A 94 8.00 30.84 4.13
N LEU A 95 7.32 31.86 3.59
CA LEU A 95 7.74 32.61 2.40
C LEU A 95 7.81 34.14 2.59
N VAL A 96 7.66 34.68 3.80
CA VAL A 96 7.72 36.14 4.01
C VAL A 96 8.99 36.52 4.80
N PRO A 97 9.97 37.21 4.21
CA PRO A 97 11.05 37.84 4.97
C PRO A 97 10.45 38.82 5.97
N THR A 98 10.87 38.71 7.23
CA THR A 98 10.35 39.49 8.36
C THR A 98 10.65 40.98 8.20
N SER A 99 9.79 41.71 7.49
CA SER A 99 9.62 43.15 7.68
C SER A 99 8.23 43.57 7.21
N LEU A 100 7.46 44.17 8.12
CA LEU A 100 6.11 44.77 8.01
C LEU A 100 5.00 43.95 8.69
N ALA A 101 4.19 44.69 9.45
CA ALA A 101 3.53 44.29 10.68
C ALA A 101 2.00 44.00 10.55
N VAL A 102 1.33 43.88 11.72
CA VAL A 102 -0.14 43.99 12.01
C VAL A 102 -0.87 42.62 12.11
N ALA A 103 -1.66 42.20 13.13
CA ALA A 103 -2.27 42.75 14.36
C ALA A 103 -2.39 41.65 15.47
N PRO A 104 -2.62 41.98 16.76
CA PRO A 104 -2.56 41.03 17.88
C PRO A 104 -3.93 40.52 18.32
N ASN A 105 -4.57 39.61 17.57
CA ASN A 105 -5.74 38.82 18.01
C ASN A 105 -6.46 38.08 16.85
N THR A 106 -5.83 37.07 16.23
CA THR A 106 -6.47 35.89 15.58
C THR A 106 -5.47 35.00 14.83
N ARG A 107 -4.21 34.92 15.28
CA ARG A 107 -3.26 33.97 14.70
C ARG A 107 -3.20 32.72 15.58
N LEU A 108 -4.11 31.78 15.34
CA LEU A 108 -3.87 30.38 15.74
C LEU A 108 -2.69 29.93 14.89
N GLU A 109 -1.50 29.94 15.46
CA GLU A 109 -0.31 29.51 14.75
C GLU A 109 -0.47 28.03 14.36
N SER A 110 -0.40 27.73 13.08
CA SER A 110 -0.43 26.36 12.54
C SER A 110 0.73 25.47 13.07
N SER A 111 1.67 26.05 13.83
CA SER A 111 2.70 25.34 14.61
C SER A 111 2.14 24.52 15.79
N THR A 112 0.89 24.79 16.22
CA THR A 112 0.30 24.16 17.43
C THR A 112 -0.29 22.76 17.18
N VAL A 113 -0.62 22.41 15.93
CA VAL A 113 -1.30 21.13 15.61
C VAL A 113 -0.31 19.95 15.57
N TRP A 114 0.92 20.18 15.15
CA TRP A 114 1.96 19.14 15.11
C TRP A 114 2.71 18.96 16.43
N ALA A 115 2.96 20.04 17.16
CA ALA A 115 3.52 19.94 18.50
C ALA A 115 2.61 19.11 19.43
N SER A 116 1.29 19.23 19.25
CA SER A 116 0.31 18.46 20.02
C SER A 116 0.14 17.01 19.54
N SER A 117 0.36 16.71 18.26
CA SER A 117 0.24 15.35 17.72
C SER A 117 1.53 14.53 17.77
N LEU A 118 2.69 15.16 17.97
CA LEU A 118 3.99 14.48 18.01
C LEU A 118 4.07 13.35 19.06
N PRO A 119 3.57 13.51 20.31
CA PRO A 119 3.55 12.41 21.27
C PRO A 119 2.74 11.21 20.75
N ASP A 120 1.55 11.44 20.19
CA ASP A 120 0.69 10.40 19.63
C ASP A 120 1.32 9.74 18.40
N LEU A 121 1.99 10.52 17.54
CA LEU A 121 2.72 10.00 16.39
C LEU A 121 3.86 9.08 16.83
N ARG A 122 4.72 9.55 17.75
CA ARG A 122 5.85 8.75 18.24
C ARG A 122 5.37 7.48 18.92
N GLU A 123 4.38 7.57 19.79
CA GLU A 123 3.80 6.40 20.45
C GLU A 123 3.10 5.46 19.46
N GLY A 124 2.37 5.99 18.46
CA GLY A 124 1.78 5.19 17.41
C GLY A 124 2.82 4.47 16.54
N LEU A 125 3.95 5.12 16.22
CA LEU A 125 5.07 4.51 15.48
C LEU A 125 5.77 3.42 16.29
N ARG A 126 5.87 3.59 17.61
CA ARG A 126 6.41 2.56 18.52
C ARG A 126 5.53 1.31 18.51
N ARG A 127 4.22 1.48 18.59
CA ARG A 127 3.26 0.37 18.51
C ARG A 127 3.20 -0.25 17.12
N PHE A 128 3.34 0.55 16.07
CA PHE A 128 3.51 0.07 14.70
C PHE A 128 4.69 -0.89 14.59
N LEU A 129 5.87 -0.48 15.05
CA LEU A 129 7.05 -1.34 14.99
C LEU A 129 6.92 -2.63 15.77
N PHE A 130 6.22 -2.58 16.92
CA PHE A 130 5.99 -3.78 17.73
C PHE A 130 5.28 -4.87 16.91
N GLU A 131 4.40 -4.47 16.01
CA GLU A 131 3.62 -5.35 15.13
C GLU A 131 4.35 -5.68 13.81
N VAL A 132 5.42 -4.96 13.45
CA VAL A 132 6.26 -5.30 12.29
C VAL A 132 7.04 -6.60 12.59
N PRO A 133 7.00 -7.61 11.68
CA PRO A 133 7.71 -8.86 11.88
C PRO A 133 9.21 -8.67 12.10
N GLU A 134 9.81 -9.56 12.89
CA GLU A 134 11.26 -9.58 13.08
C GLU A 134 11.98 -9.85 11.75
N GLY A 135 13.17 -9.25 11.59
CA GLY A 135 13.97 -9.39 10.38
C GLY A 135 13.54 -8.51 9.20
N VAL A 136 12.38 -7.83 9.27
CA VAL A 136 11.98 -6.86 8.22
C VAL A 136 12.87 -5.63 8.29
N GLU A 137 13.68 -5.44 7.25
CA GLU A 137 14.57 -4.29 7.13
C GLU A 137 13.73 -3.02 7.01
N THR A 138 13.78 -2.17 8.04
CA THR A 138 12.91 -1.01 8.18
C THR A 138 13.73 0.28 8.18
N ALA A 139 13.23 1.31 7.49
CA ALA A 139 13.84 2.63 7.42
C ALA A 139 12.84 3.74 7.77
N LEU A 140 13.35 4.88 8.25
CA LEU A 140 12.54 6.03 8.66
C LEU A 140 13.05 7.30 7.97
N VAL A 141 12.14 8.01 7.32
CA VAL A 141 12.43 9.23 6.58
C VAL A 141 11.48 10.34 7.03
N THR A 142 12.01 11.51 7.32
CA THR A 142 11.23 12.74 7.51
C THR A 142 11.17 13.54 6.22
N LEU A 143 10.05 14.18 5.91
CA LEU A 143 9.81 14.83 4.61
C LEU A 143 10.14 16.34 4.59
N ALA A 144 10.23 16.99 5.74
CA ALA A 144 10.51 18.42 5.87
C ALA A 144 11.87 18.71 6.53
N PRO A 145 12.56 19.81 6.13
CA PRO A 145 12.23 20.68 5.01
C PRO A 145 12.64 20.07 3.67
N GLN A 146 13.35 18.95 3.71
CA GLN A 146 13.71 18.08 2.59
C GLN A 146 13.76 16.64 3.10
N PRO A 147 13.61 15.61 2.25
CA PRO A 147 13.66 14.22 2.67
C PRO A 147 14.98 13.89 3.38
N ARG A 148 14.91 13.31 4.59
CA ARG A 148 16.08 12.94 5.40
C ARG A 148 15.88 11.58 6.03
N TRP A 149 16.87 10.71 5.84
CA TRP A 149 16.94 9.40 6.50
C TRP A 149 17.28 9.60 7.97
N VAL A 150 16.27 9.50 8.84
CA VAL A 150 16.47 9.46 10.29
C VAL A 150 17.05 8.11 10.70
N VAL A 151 16.58 7.04 10.04
CA VAL A 151 17.08 5.68 10.21
C VAL A 151 17.33 5.11 8.83
N ARG A 152 18.57 4.73 8.55
CA ARG A 152 18.88 3.92 7.37
C ARG A 152 18.32 2.50 7.57
N PRO A 153 18.02 1.74 6.50
CA PRO A 153 17.39 0.45 6.64
C PRO A 153 18.23 -0.48 7.49
N THR A 154 17.55 -1.10 8.44
CA THR A 154 18.14 -1.97 9.43
C THR A 154 17.07 -2.94 9.90
N ALA A 155 17.46 -4.17 10.23
CA ALA A 155 16.59 -5.12 10.93
C ALA A 155 16.63 -4.89 12.45
N GLU A 156 17.54 -4.04 12.95
CA GLU A 156 17.72 -3.77 14.37
C GLU A 156 16.61 -2.86 14.88
N ARG A 157 15.67 -3.44 15.64
CA ARG A 157 14.54 -2.69 16.21
C ARG A 157 15.00 -1.49 17.02
N GLN A 158 16.08 -1.62 17.80
CA GLN A 158 16.57 -0.55 18.68
C GLN A 158 16.98 0.72 17.91
N ASP A 159 17.51 0.58 16.69
CA ASP A 159 17.85 1.72 15.84
C ASP A 159 16.62 2.53 15.49
N PHE A 160 15.51 1.85 15.20
CA PHE A 160 14.27 2.52 14.86
C PHE A 160 13.59 3.13 16.10
N TRP A 161 13.60 2.46 17.25
CA TRP A 161 13.12 3.05 18.51
C TRP A 161 13.83 4.38 18.81
N ARG A 162 15.16 4.41 18.68
CA ARG A 162 15.95 5.65 18.81
C ARG A 162 15.62 6.66 17.72
N GLY A 163 15.42 6.20 16.48
CA GLY A 163 15.04 7.04 15.36
C GLY A 163 13.70 7.77 15.55
N ILE A 164 12.70 7.12 16.14
CA ILE A 164 11.41 7.75 16.44
C ILE A 164 11.59 8.97 17.35
N ASP A 165 12.50 8.90 18.32
CA ASP A 165 12.78 10.01 19.24
C ASP A 165 13.42 11.22 18.54
N LEU A 166 14.09 10.98 17.40
CA LEU A 166 14.72 12.00 16.56
C LEU A 166 13.75 12.66 15.57
N VAL A 167 12.53 12.12 15.41
CA VAL A 167 11.51 12.77 14.58
C VAL A 167 11.04 14.03 15.30
N VAL A 168 11.38 15.20 14.76
CA VAL A 168 11.01 16.51 15.31
C VAL A 168 10.26 17.34 14.26
N PRO A 169 9.31 18.20 14.67
CA PRO A 169 8.66 19.12 13.76
C PRO A 169 9.67 20.06 13.10
N ASP A 170 9.46 20.32 11.82
CA ASP A 170 10.18 21.30 11.03
C ASP A 170 9.24 22.44 10.61
N ARG A 171 9.80 23.63 10.41
CA ARG A 171 9.03 24.83 10.03
C ARG A 171 8.75 24.89 8.53
N GLY A 172 9.53 24.18 7.71
CA GLY A 172 9.35 24.10 6.27
C GLY A 172 8.19 23.18 5.87
N ALA A 173 7.68 23.40 4.66
CA ALA A 173 6.72 22.49 4.04
C ALA A 173 7.37 21.13 3.75
N ALA A 174 6.62 20.05 3.94
CA ALA A 174 7.09 18.72 3.58
C ALA A 174 7.20 18.57 2.06
N ARG A 175 8.32 17.99 1.59
CA ARG A 175 8.55 17.67 0.18
C ARG A 175 8.13 16.22 -0.06
N PHE A 176 6.82 16.02 -0.02
CA PHE A 176 6.17 14.71 -0.04
C PHE A 176 6.46 13.94 -1.34
N LEU A 177 6.34 14.61 -2.51
CA LEU A 177 6.63 13.95 -3.78
C LEU A 177 8.12 13.62 -3.93
N GLU A 178 9.01 14.49 -3.47
CA GLU A 178 10.45 14.21 -3.48
C GLU A 178 10.80 13.04 -2.55
N GLY A 179 10.21 12.96 -1.36
CA GLY A 179 10.43 11.85 -0.44
C GLY A 179 9.94 10.51 -0.98
N LEU A 180 8.79 10.50 -1.68
CA LEU A 180 8.31 9.31 -2.39
C LEU A 180 9.21 8.92 -3.55
N ALA A 181 9.67 9.89 -4.35
CA ALA A 181 10.58 9.64 -5.46
C ALA A 181 11.92 9.07 -4.97
N GLU A 182 12.47 9.58 -3.87
CA GLU A 182 13.68 9.06 -3.22
C GLU A 182 13.48 7.62 -2.72
N ALA A 183 12.33 7.33 -2.09
CA ALA A 183 11.99 5.97 -1.66
C ALA A 183 11.87 5.00 -2.85
N ALA A 184 11.23 5.42 -3.94
CA ALA A 184 11.08 4.62 -5.14
C ALA A 184 12.41 4.40 -5.88
N ASP A 185 13.25 5.44 -6.04
CA ASP A 185 14.59 5.32 -6.62
C ASP A 185 15.46 4.35 -5.81
N ARG A 186 15.34 4.37 -4.48
CA ARG A 186 16.03 3.40 -3.63
C ARG A 186 15.55 1.97 -3.87
N ILE A 187 14.24 1.76 -3.97
CA ILE A 187 13.68 0.43 -4.28
C ILE A 187 14.23 -0.04 -5.64
N ASP A 188 14.25 0.84 -6.65
CA ASP A 188 14.79 0.54 -7.98
C ASP A 188 16.27 0.15 -7.95
N ARG A 189 17.09 0.81 -7.11
CA ARG A 189 18.51 0.48 -6.90
C ARG A 189 18.76 -0.70 -5.97
N GLY A 190 17.74 -1.14 -5.23
CA GLY A 190 17.81 -2.28 -4.32
C GLY A 190 17.77 -3.62 -5.04
N PRO A 191 17.89 -4.74 -4.29
CA PRO A 191 17.79 -6.08 -4.86
C PRO A 191 16.52 -6.26 -5.71
N PRO A 192 16.59 -6.94 -6.87
CA PRO A 192 15.41 -7.23 -7.70
C PRO A 192 14.39 -8.11 -6.98
N ASP A 193 14.90 -8.97 -6.10
CA ASP A 193 14.23 -10.06 -5.41
C ASP A 193 13.83 -9.65 -3.98
N ALA A 194 12.97 -8.62 -3.85
CA ALA A 194 12.50 -8.12 -2.57
C ALA A 194 11.06 -7.57 -2.68
N PHE A 195 10.25 -7.81 -1.65
CA PHE A 195 8.93 -7.19 -1.51
C PHE A 195 9.11 -5.86 -0.77
N SER A 196 8.72 -4.76 -1.39
CA SER A 196 8.91 -3.44 -0.77
C SER A 196 7.58 -2.85 -0.33
N THR A 197 7.56 -2.25 0.85
CA THR A 197 6.40 -1.54 1.38
C THR A 197 6.79 -0.12 1.75
N ILE A 198 6.00 0.85 1.31
CA ILE A 198 6.11 2.25 1.72
C ILE A 198 4.92 2.55 2.61
N MET A 199 5.17 2.90 3.87
CA MET A 199 4.16 3.43 4.78
C MET A 199 4.29 4.94 4.83
N ILE A 200 3.25 5.66 4.44
CA ILE A 200 3.22 7.12 4.47
C ILE A 200 2.36 7.57 5.64
N VAL A 201 2.91 8.42 6.51
CA VAL A 201 2.18 9.13 7.56
C VAL A 201 2.33 10.62 7.27
N THR A 202 1.27 11.23 6.75
CA THR A 202 1.33 12.60 6.21
C THR A 202 0.17 13.46 6.68
N THR A 203 0.20 14.77 6.42
CA THR A 203 -0.98 15.63 6.57
C THR A 203 -1.67 15.92 5.25
N ASN A 204 -2.63 16.84 5.27
CA ASN A 204 -3.18 17.51 4.09
C ASN A 204 -2.54 18.90 3.86
N ASN A 205 -1.32 19.15 4.38
CA ASN A 205 -0.64 20.41 4.17
C ASN A 205 -0.16 20.56 2.71
N PRO A 206 0.09 21.79 2.23
CA PRO A 206 0.70 22.01 0.92
C PRO A 206 2.04 21.27 0.80
N ASP A 207 2.26 20.64 -0.35
CA ASP A 207 3.53 20.01 -0.69
C ASP A 207 4.57 21.07 -1.09
N GLY A 208 5.76 20.99 -0.50
CA GLY A 208 6.91 21.86 -0.78
C GLY A 208 7.85 21.31 -1.86
N SER A 209 7.47 20.24 -2.56
CA SER A 209 8.29 19.68 -3.63
C SER A 209 8.39 20.66 -4.80
N GLY A 210 9.59 20.79 -5.38
CA GLY A 210 9.80 21.70 -6.50
C GLY A 210 9.37 21.11 -7.85
N GLY A 211 9.11 21.97 -8.83
CA GLY A 211 8.94 21.57 -10.24
C GLY A 211 7.53 21.08 -10.60
N ASP A 212 7.45 20.31 -11.69
CA ASP A 212 6.19 19.82 -12.23
C ASP A 212 5.75 18.53 -11.52
N TRP A 213 4.80 18.69 -10.60
CA TRP A 213 4.27 17.61 -9.78
C TRP A 213 3.61 16.50 -10.62
N GLN A 214 2.96 16.82 -11.73
CA GLN A 214 2.29 15.84 -12.58
C GLN A 214 3.32 14.93 -13.25
N ARG A 215 4.41 15.50 -13.77
CA ARG A 215 5.53 14.73 -14.32
C ARG A 215 6.26 13.91 -13.26
N MET A 216 6.43 14.42 -12.05
CA MET A 216 7.01 13.64 -10.95
C MET A 216 6.11 12.46 -10.57
N PHE A 217 4.82 12.72 -10.41
CA PHE A 217 3.85 11.70 -10.03
C PHE A 217 3.71 10.60 -11.09
N ASN A 218 3.63 10.96 -12.38
CA ASN A 218 3.58 9.97 -13.47
C ASN A 218 4.83 9.06 -13.47
N ARG A 219 6.03 9.66 -13.31
CA ARG A 219 7.28 8.88 -13.21
C ARG A 219 7.30 7.97 -11.99
N LEU A 220 6.80 8.44 -10.85
CA LEU A 220 6.69 7.65 -9.62
C LEU A 220 5.78 6.44 -9.84
N ARG A 221 4.60 6.62 -10.47
CA ARG A 221 3.70 5.50 -10.81
C ARG A 221 4.37 4.49 -11.72
N GLU A 222 5.05 4.97 -12.78
CA GLU A 222 5.80 4.11 -13.70
C GLU A 222 6.94 3.35 -13.00
N GLN A 223 7.61 3.97 -12.03
CA GLN A 223 8.63 3.33 -11.20
C GLN A 223 8.04 2.21 -10.34
N LEU A 224 7.00 2.54 -9.56
CA LEU A 224 6.37 1.59 -8.66
C LEU A 224 5.72 0.42 -9.40
N ALA A 225 5.18 0.64 -10.61
CA ALA A 225 4.59 -0.42 -11.43
C ALA A 225 5.61 -1.48 -11.92
N ARG A 226 6.92 -1.21 -11.84
CA ARG A 226 7.97 -2.16 -12.25
C ARG A 226 8.43 -3.09 -11.14
N ARG A 227 7.99 -2.85 -9.91
CA ARG A 227 8.46 -3.53 -8.70
C ARG A 227 7.26 -4.04 -7.91
N PRO A 228 7.39 -5.15 -7.17
CA PRO A 228 6.32 -5.61 -6.28
C PRO A 228 6.30 -4.72 -5.03
N VAL A 229 5.68 -3.55 -5.14
CA VAL A 229 5.60 -2.52 -4.09
C VAL A 229 4.19 -2.35 -3.58
N THR A 230 4.05 -2.25 -2.26
CA THR A 230 2.81 -1.79 -1.59
C THR A 230 2.99 -0.38 -1.07
N VAL A 231 2.04 0.52 -1.34
CA VAL A 231 2.01 1.83 -0.69
C VAL A 231 0.80 1.91 0.23
N HIS A 232 1.05 2.13 1.51
CA HIS A 232 0.03 2.48 2.50
C HIS A 232 0.10 3.96 2.82
N ALA A 233 -1.05 4.59 3.10
CA ALA A 233 -1.10 5.99 3.46
C ALA A 233 -2.07 6.24 4.61
N LEU A 234 -1.59 6.95 5.63
CA LEU A 234 -2.36 7.49 6.74
C LEU A 234 -2.23 9.01 6.71
N VAL A 235 -3.32 9.69 6.38
CA VAL A 235 -3.39 11.14 6.20
C VAL A 235 -4.09 11.77 7.40
N LEU A 236 -3.37 12.59 8.16
CA LEU A 236 -3.94 13.45 9.18
C LEU A 236 -4.51 14.71 8.51
N SER A 237 -5.80 14.70 8.24
CA SER A 237 -6.52 15.85 7.71
C SER A 237 -6.92 16.77 8.84
N VAL A 238 -6.22 17.90 8.99
CA VAL A 238 -6.75 19.00 9.80
C VAL A 238 -7.86 19.62 8.97
N SER A 239 -9.12 19.35 9.31
CA SER A 239 -10.21 20.15 8.75
C SER A 239 -9.96 21.59 9.15
N GLU A 240 -9.90 22.53 8.18
CA GLU A 240 -10.08 23.95 8.49
C GLU A 240 -11.30 24.08 9.39
N GLN A 241 -11.09 24.51 10.63
CA GLN A 241 -12.17 24.77 11.56
C GLN A 241 -13.13 25.75 10.89
N ARG A 242 -14.37 25.28 10.67
CA ARG A 242 -15.61 26.03 10.41
C ARG A 242 -15.40 27.55 10.34
N SER A 243 -15.55 28.14 9.16
CA SER A 243 -16.03 29.51 9.03
C SER A 243 -17.44 29.61 9.59
N THR A 244 -17.55 29.85 10.90
CA THR A 244 -18.77 30.29 11.55
C THR A 244 -18.97 31.79 11.32
N GLY A 245 -20.07 32.17 10.66
CA GLY A 245 -20.59 33.53 10.48
C GLY A 245 -20.17 34.15 9.14
N THR A 246 -21.05 34.61 8.23
CA THR A 246 -22.39 35.19 8.39
C THR A 246 -23.15 34.99 7.07
N ALA A 247 -24.24 34.22 7.07
CA ALA A 247 -25.16 34.18 5.94
C ALA A 247 -26.08 35.41 6.03
N ALA A 248 -25.68 36.49 5.38
CA ALA A 248 -26.60 37.57 5.02
C ALA A 248 -27.38 37.13 3.78
N GLY A 249 -28.67 36.86 3.97
CA GLY A 249 -29.74 36.99 2.99
C GLY A 249 -29.64 36.18 1.69
N SER A 250 -30.39 35.07 1.60
CA SER A 250 -31.15 34.82 0.38
C SER A 250 -32.36 33.93 0.69
N THR A 251 -33.52 34.59 0.69
CA THR A 251 -34.84 33.98 0.70
C THR A 251 -35.05 33.24 -0.62
N VAL A 252 -35.24 31.92 -0.60
CA VAL A 252 -35.99 31.23 -1.68
C VAL A 252 -36.95 30.22 -1.06
N VAL A 253 -38.21 30.43 -1.42
CA VAL A 253 -39.44 29.77 -0.99
C VAL A 253 -39.67 28.48 -1.79
N GLY A 254 -40.13 27.43 -1.10
CA GLY A 254 -41.21 26.51 -1.50
C GLY A 254 -41.01 25.53 -2.68
N GLY A 255 -41.22 24.23 -2.42
CA GLY A 255 -41.52 23.22 -3.44
C GLY A 255 -41.36 21.77 -2.98
N THR A 256 -42.46 21.15 -2.57
CA THR A 256 -42.58 19.73 -2.17
C THR A 256 -42.58 18.77 -3.37
N SER A 257 -41.77 17.70 -3.36
CA SER A 257 -42.08 16.44 -4.06
C SER A 257 -41.35 15.23 -3.44
N PRO A 258 -41.99 14.05 -3.28
CA PRO A 258 -41.47 12.93 -2.51
C PRO A 258 -40.66 11.95 -3.39
N ALA A 259 -39.33 12.08 -3.35
CA ALA A 259 -38.40 11.08 -3.87
C ALA A 259 -37.24 10.90 -2.88
N ALA A 260 -37.58 10.47 -1.67
CA ALA A 260 -36.63 10.31 -0.57
C ALA A 260 -36.67 8.89 0.00
N ILE A 261 -36.42 7.87 -0.83
CA ILE A 261 -36.11 6.52 -0.36
C ILE A 261 -35.13 5.88 -1.36
N ASN A 262 -33.82 6.15 -1.19
CA ASN A 262 -32.66 5.30 -1.55
C ASN A 262 -31.37 6.13 -1.62
N SER A 263 -30.81 6.49 -0.46
CA SER A 263 -29.40 6.96 -0.39
C SER A 263 -28.75 6.76 0.98
N VAL A 264 -29.06 5.65 1.65
CA VAL A 264 -28.36 5.24 2.89
C VAL A 264 -26.90 4.83 2.62
N SER A 265 -26.46 4.69 1.36
CA SER A 265 -25.05 4.48 0.99
C SER A 265 -24.28 5.77 0.62
N SER A 266 -24.88 6.95 0.74
CA SER A 266 -24.28 8.21 0.24
C SER A 266 -23.54 9.04 1.31
N ARG A 267 -23.61 8.66 2.59
CA ARG A 267 -23.03 9.48 3.68
C ARG A 267 -21.55 9.27 3.97
N VAL A 268 -20.91 8.28 3.34
CA VAL A 268 -19.44 8.12 3.36
C VAL A 268 -18.78 8.71 2.10
N GLY A 269 -19.54 8.93 1.02
CA GLY A 269 -19.05 9.39 -0.29
C GLY A 269 -19.24 10.86 -0.61
N LEU A 270 -19.78 11.67 0.32
CA LEU A 270 -20.17 13.07 0.05
C LEU A 270 -19.57 14.11 1.04
N ALA A 271 -18.54 13.72 1.79
CA ALA A 271 -17.73 14.65 2.60
C ALA A 271 -16.25 14.72 2.15
N LEU A 272 -15.86 13.92 1.13
CA LEU A 272 -14.51 13.92 0.54
C LEU A 272 -14.48 14.32 -0.94
N LYS A 273 -15.62 14.70 -1.52
CA LYS A 273 -15.63 15.29 -2.86
C LYS A 273 -15.33 16.78 -2.69
N THR A 274 -14.23 17.21 -3.33
CA THR A 274 -13.87 18.59 -3.73
C THR A 274 -13.05 19.50 -2.80
N SER A 275 -12.07 19.02 -2.01
CA SER A 275 -11.10 19.96 -1.35
C SER A 275 -9.67 19.44 -1.03
N GLY A 276 -9.29 18.20 -1.32
CA GLY A 276 -8.10 17.59 -0.71
C GLY A 276 -6.77 17.96 -1.36
N SER A 277 -5.80 18.42 -0.55
CA SER A 277 -4.39 18.66 -0.89
C SER A 277 -3.74 17.61 -1.81
N LEU A 278 -2.64 17.98 -2.49
CA LEU A 278 -1.85 17.08 -3.35
C LEU A 278 -1.53 15.74 -2.67
N GLN A 279 -1.21 15.77 -1.38
CA GLN A 279 -0.85 14.59 -0.59
C GLN A 279 -2.02 13.59 -0.48
N THR A 280 -3.26 14.08 -0.34
CA THR A 280 -4.48 13.25 -0.38
C THR A 280 -4.67 12.58 -1.73
N GLN A 281 -4.53 13.34 -2.82
CA GLN A 281 -4.77 12.82 -4.18
C GLN A 281 -3.73 11.76 -4.55
N VAL A 282 -2.46 12.05 -4.29
CA VAL A 282 -1.35 11.14 -4.57
C VAL A 282 -1.41 9.92 -3.67
N GLY A 283 -1.64 10.09 -2.36
CA GLY A 283 -1.75 8.97 -1.42
C GLY A 283 -2.88 8.00 -1.81
N LEU A 284 -4.06 8.53 -2.16
CA LEU A 284 -5.17 7.71 -2.62
C LEU A 284 -4.85 6.98 -3.94
N ALA A 285 -4.27 7.67 -4.92
CA ALA A 285 -3.95 7.05 -6.20
C ALA A 285 -2.88 5.95 -6.07
N LEU A 286 -1.82 6.17 -5.29
CA LEU A 286 -0.76 5.16 -5.10
C LEU A 286 -1.25 3.94 -4.34
N THR A 287 -2.06 4.13 -3.29
CA THR A 287 -2.66 3.01 -2.55
C THR A 287 -3.58 2.19 -3.46
N GLN A 288 -4.36 2.84 -4.33
CA GLN A 288 -5.18 2.14 -5.33
C GLN A 288 -4.35 1.38 -6.36
N ASP A 289 -3.28 1.99 -6.88
CA ASP A 289 -2.41 1.36 -7.89
C ASP A 289 -1.64 0.15 -7.35
N THR A 290 -1.26 0.20 -6.07
CA THR A 290 -0.42 -0.83 -5.42
C THR A 290 -1.22 -1.82 -4.57
N GLY A 291 -2.53 -1.61 -4.44
CA GLY A 291 -3.43 -2.41 -3.60
C GLY A 291 -3.30 -2.18 -2.10
N GLY A 292 -2.53 -1.18 -1.67
CA GLY A 292 -2.36 -0.85 -0.26
C GLY A 292 -3.58 -0.15 0.36
N ARG A 293 -3.46 0.19 1.64
CA ARG A 293 -4.54 0.79 2.44
C ARG A 293 -4.38 2.30 2.55
N TYR A 294 -5.48 3.02 2.38
CA TYR A 294 -5.59 4.46 2.62
C TYR A 294 -6.51 4.72 3.82
N GLU A 295 -6.07 5.59 4.72
CA GLU A 295 -6.90 6.10 5.82
C GLU A 295 -6.72 7.61 5.95
N ALA A 296 -7.83 8.33 6.13
CA ALA A 296 -7.81 9.75 6.49
C ALA A 296 -8.42 9.94 7.87
N ILE A 297 -7.71 10.64 8.75
CA ILE A 297 -8.12 10.89 10.13
C ILE A 297 -8.14 12.37 10.44
N ALA A 298 -9.10 12.77 11.27
CA ALA A 298 -9.21 14.15 11.75
C ALA A 298 -8.52 14.39 13.10
N LEU A 299 -8.18 13.32 13.83
CA LEU A 299 -7.67 13.38 15.20
C LEU A 299 -6.40 12.54 15.31
N ALA A 300 -5.34 13.14 15.87
CA ALA A 300 -4.02 12.51 16.04
C ALA A 300 -4.06 11.28 16.95
N ASN A 301 -4.95 11.24 17.95
CA ASN A 301 -5.09 10.08 18.83
C ASN A 301 -5.44 8.78 18.10
N LYS A 302 -6.00 8.84 16.88
CA LYS A 302 -6.24 7.66 16.03
C LYS A 302 -4.94 7.01 15.51
N LEU A 303 -3.81 7.74 15.52
CA LEU A 303 -2.50 7.18 15.18
C LEU A 303 -2.15 5.99 16.09
N LEU A 304 -2.55 6.06 17.36
CA LEU A 304 -2.28 5.03 18.38
C LEU A 304 -2.93 3.67 18.08
N THR A 305 -4.01 3.67 17.29
CA THR A 305 -4.75 2.45 16.92
C THR A 305 -4.50 2.07 15.46
N LEU A 306 -4.51 3.05 14.55
CA LEU A 306 -4.39 2.77 13.12
C LEU A 306 -2.99 2.35 12.72
N LEU A 307 -1.94 2.98 13.25
CA LEU A 307 -0.58 2.58 12.88
C LEU A 307 -0.33 1.10 13.22
N PRO A 308 -0.66 0.59 14.43
CA PRO A 308 -0.65 -0.86 14.69
C PRO A 308 -1.48 -1.70 13.72
N ASP A 309 -2.67 -1.24 13.32
CA ASP A 309 -3.49 -1.97 12.33
C ASP A 309 -2.81 -2.06 10.95
N PHE A 310 -2.15 -0.99 10.51
CA PHE A 310 -1.35 -1.00 9.28
C PHE A 310 -0.20 -2.01 9.40
N ALA A 311 0.54 -1.99 10.51
CA ALA A 311 1.63 -2.94 10.73
C ALA A 311 1.15 -4.40 10.77
N ARG A 312 0.00 -4.68 11.40
CA ARG A 312 -0.61 -6.03 11.36
C ARG A 312 -1.02 -6.45 9.95
N GLN A 313 -1.49 -5.52 9.11
CA GLN A 313 -1.74 -5.82 7.70
C GLN A 313 -0.44 -6.16 6.98
N ILE A 314 0.60 -5.33 7.14
CA ILE A 314 1.93 -5.57 6.57
C ILE A 314 2.50 -6.93 7.04
N ALA A 315 2.31 -7.28 8.31
CA ALA A 315 2.74 -8.56 8.88
C ALA A 315 2.03 -9.76 8.23
N ARG A 316 0.73 -9.64 7.94
CA ARG A 316 0.00 -10.67 7.20
C ARG A 316 0.52 -10.79 5.77
N SER A 317 0.70 -9.68 5.06
CA SER A 317 1.30 -9.67 3.72
C SER A 317 2.68 -10.31 3.74
N HIS A 318 3.53 -9.99 4.73
CA HIS A 318 4.83 -10.62 4.93
C HIS A 318 4.73 -12.15 5.08
N ALA A 319 3.84 -12.62 5.97
CA ALA A 319 3.66 -14.05 6.20
C ALA A 319 3.21 -14.77 4.92
N LEU A 320 2.30 -14.19 4.15
CA LEU A 320 1.88 -14.75 2.87
C LEU A 320 3.05 -14.74 1.87
N GLN A 321 3.70 -13.60 1.72
CA GLN A 321 4.66 -13.37 0.64
C GLN A 321 5.99 -14.12 0.83
N SER A 322 6.46 -14.26 2.07
CA SER A 322 7.68 -14.99 2.43
C SER A 322 7.54 -16.51 2.36
N ASN A 323 6.31 -17.03 2.21
CA ASN A 323 6.01 -18.46 2.11
C ASN A 323 5.40 -18.82 0.74
N GLN A 324 5.76 -18.04 -0.28
CA GLN A 324 5.33 -18.26 -1.66
C GLN A 324 6.20 -19.27 -2.39
N TYR A 325 5.62 -19.86 -3.43
CA TYR A 325 6.35 -20.60 -4.45
C TYR A 325 6.22 -19.89 -5.79
N ARG A 326 7.33 -19.80 -6.51
CA ARG A 326 7.30 -19.53 -7.93
C ARG A 326 6.96 -20.82 -8.67
N ILE A 327 5.89 -20.78 -9.44
CA ILE A 327 5.55 -21.84 -10.38
C ILE A 327 5.94 -21.43 -11.80
N ARG A 328 6.46 -22.38 -12.59
CA ARG A 328 6.73 -22.15 -14.01
C ARG A 328 6.31 -23.33 -14.85
N CYS A 329 5.92 -23.02 -16.08
CA CYS A 329 5.70 -24.02 -17.11
C CYS A 329 6.97 -24.27 -17.93
N GLU A 330 7.47 -25.51 -17.97
CA GLU A 330 8.63 -25.86 -18.82
C GLU A 330 8.22 -26.36 -20.23
N GLY A 331 6.94 -26.63 -20.45
CA GLY A 331 6.41 -27.10 -21.73
C GLY A 331 6.17 -25.99 -22.76
N SER A 332 5.75 -26.38 -23.97
CA SER A 332 5.43 -25.47 -25.09
C SER A 332 4.11 -24.68 -24.91
N ALA A 333 3.63 -24.55 -23.68
CA ALA A 333 2.42 -23.78 -23.42
C ALA A 333 2.71 -22.29 -23.71
N PRO A 334 1.76 -21.55 -24.30
CA PRO A 334 1.97 -20.15 -24.61
C PRO A 334 2.33 -19.38 -23.33
N ALA A 335 3.37 -18.54 -23.39
CA ALA A 335 3.81 -17.74 -22.25
C ALA A 335 2.78 -16.69 -21.80
N ALA A 336 1.85 -16.35 -22.69
CA ALA A 336 0.74 -15.44 -22.43
C ALA A 336 -0.57 -16.25 -22.44
N GLY A 337 -1.37 -16.09 -21.39
CA GLY A 337 -2.65 -16.75 -21.24
C GLY A 337 -3.17 -16.66 -19.80
N GLN A 338 -4.43 -17.03 -19.60
CA GLN A 338 -5.07 -17.15 -18.30
C GLN A 338 -4.45 -18.32 -17.53
N VAL A 339 -3.71 -18.01 -16.48
CA VAL A 339 -3.12 -19.01 -15.59
C VAL A 339 -4.17 -19.45 -14.58
N SER A 340 -4.37 -20.77 -14.48
CA SER A 340 -5.14 -21.39 -13.40
C SER A 340 -4.29 -22.43 -12.70
N VAL A 341 -4.41 -22.51 -11.38
CA VAL A 341 -3.62 -23.43 -10.56
C VAL A 341 -4.54 -24.20 -9.65
N PHE A 342 -4.22 -25.48 -9.50
CA PHE A 342 -4.94 -26.42 -8.65
C PHE A 342 -3.94 -27.09 -7.74
N THR A 343 -4.38 -27.41 -6.52
CA THR A 343 -3.59 -28.22 -5.61
C THR A 343 -4.38 -29.40 -5.07
N THR A 344 -3.69 -30.52 -4.88
CA THR A 344 -4.20 -31.71 -4.19
C THR A 344 -3.67 -31.82 -2.75
N TYR A 345 -2.98 -30.78 -2.25
CA TYR A 345 -2.41 -30.78 -0.90
C TYR A 345 -3.50 -31.02 0.16
N PRO A 346 -3.36 -32.05 1.02
CA PRO A 346 -4.34 -32.34 2.05
C PRO A 346 -4.51 -31.18 3.02
N GLY A 347 -5.75 -30.69 3.17
CA GLY A 347 -6.06 -29.57 4.06
C GLY A 347 -5.93 -28.18 3.45
N ALA A 348 -5.55 -28.08 2.16
CA ALA A 348 -5.62 -26.81 1.43
C ALA A 348 -7.06 -26.28 1.41
N ARG A 349 -7.23 -25.01 1.80
CA ARG A 349 -8.52 -24.30 1.77
C ARG A 349 -8.55 -23.13 0.81
N ASN A 350 -7.43 -22.47 0.62
CA ASN A 350 -7.34 -21.33 -0.27
C ASN A 350 -6.06 -21.36 -1.10
N ILE A 351 -6.13 -20.78 -2.28
CA ILE A 351 -5.01 -20.59 -3.19
C ILE A 351 -4.96 -19.09 -3.46
N LEU A 352 -3.82 -18.45 -3.25
CA LEU A 352 -3.56 -17.09 -3.70
C LEU A 352 -2.59 -17.15 -4.87
N LEU A 353 -2.97 -16.50 -5.97
CA LEU A 353 -2.14 -16.38 -7.17
C LEU A 353 -1.81 -14.93 -7.43
N SER A 354 -0.53 -14.69 -7.70
CA SER A 354 -0.03 -13.38 -8.12
C SER A 354 0.92 -13.53 -9.30
N ARG A 355 1.04 -12.48 -10.12
CA ARG A 355 1.94 -12.47 -11.29
C ARG A 355 3.38 -12.16 -10.90
N ASP A 356 3.56 -11.31 -9.91
CA ASP A 356 4.85 -10.78 -9.44
C ASP A 356 5.15 -11.17 -7.98
N GLY A 357 4.26 -11.96 -7.35
CA GLY A 357 4.38 -12.37 -5.95
C GLY A 357 3.91 -11.31 -4.97
N HIS A 358 3.39 -10.19 -5.46
CA HIS A 358 2.84 -9.14 -4.61
C HIS A 358 1.47 -9.55 -4.04
N ILE A 359 1.30 -9.42 -2.72
CA ILE A 359 0.05 -9.67 -1.98
C ILE A 359 -0.10 -8.58 -0.89
N PRO A 360 -0.87 -7.50 -1.15
CA PRO A 360 -0.99 -6.33 -0.26
C PRO A 360 -1.88 -6.49 0.97
#